data_AF-A0A7S2BW13-F1
#
_entry.id   AF-A0A7S2BW13-F1
#
_cell.length_a   1.000
_cell.length_b   1.000
_cell.length_c   1.000
_cell.angle_alpha   90.00
_cell.angle_beta   90.00
_cell.angle_gamma   90.00
#
_symmetry.space_group_name_H-M   'P 1'
#
loop_
_entity.id
_entity.type
_entity.pdbx_description
1 polymer ?
#
loop_
_entity_poly.entity_id
_entity_poly.type
_entity_poly.pdbx_seq_one_letter_code
_entity_poly.pdbx_strand_id
1 'polypeptide(L)'
;FEAMLKIERAKARKAAEAKPQEAQATKHRAPTPAGVLLDGLPPSVTYYADFVTPEEENSLIAAADAETWVRMPMRCVQSHGGTPSPHEDGMLPEELPTFLRELSKLLVERGVFPSERPPNQVLVNSYSPGSGIAPHKDGAERFHATPGAAILSLASPALIKFYKEPESSAAKGPGSLLASVLLEPRSLLCFSGESFVSVLHGIDATQFEVVGGDCVNAPPDQVGSVIERRTRLSLTCRAAKTSERAALQAELPTSSIREEIVRRRRQWLGSIADSATLHLHSTTGEGEDTAASERSAAIKRSEGGAAASEGSAVEREGGIAGPDGTAPSETQPAKGKEGGASGVCS
;
A
#
# COMPACT_ATOMS: atom_id res chain seq x y z
N PHE A 1 -27.34 17.26 -9.30
CA PHE A 1 -26.80 17.56 -10.65
C PHE A 1 -26.26 18.99 -10.75
N GLU A 2 -27.07 20.03 -10.46
CA GLU A 2 -26.59 21.43 -10.50
C GLU A 2 -25.44 21.74 -9.51
N ALA A 3 -25.46 21.14 -8.32
CA ALA A 3 -24.36 21.25 -7.37
C ALA A 3 -23.03 20.68 -7.92
N MET A 4 -23.11 19.58 -8.67
CA MET A 4 -21.96 18.96 -9.33
C MET A 4 -21.41 19.86 -10.46
N LEU A 5 -22.30 20.46 -11.26
CA LEU A 5 -21.93 21.42 -12.29
C LEU A 5 -21.30 22.70 -11.72
N LYS A 6 -21.74 23.15 -10.54
CA LYS A 6 -21.10 24.26 -9.83
C LYS A 6 -19.68 23.91 -9.39
N ILE A 7 -19.45 22.69 -8.89
CA ILE A 7 -18.12 22.21 -8.51
C ILE A 7 -17.21 22.12 -9.75
N GLU A 8 -17.68 21.56 -10.85
CA GLU A 8 -16.90 21.44 -12.10
C GLU A 8 -16.58 22.81 -12.71
N ARG A 9 -17.52 23.76 -12.70
CA ARG A 9 -17.26 25.14 -13.14
C ARG A 9 -16.27 25.86 -12.23
N ALA A 10 -16.34 25.62 -10.91
CA ALA A 10 -15.39 26.18 -9.96
C ALA A 10 -13.98 25.59 -10.18
N LYS A 11 -13.85 24.28 -10.43
CA LYS A 11 -12.58 23.62 -10.80
C LYS A 11 -12.00 24.18 -12.09
N ALA A 12 -12.82 24.29 -13.15
CA ALA A 12 -12.40 24.83 -14.43
C ALA A 12 -11.95 26.30 -14.32
N ARG A 13 -12.64 27.11 -13.50
CA ARG A 13 -12.26 28.50 -13.24
C ARG A 13 -10.95 28.60 -12.45
N LYS A 14 -10.75 27.75 -11.43
CA LYS A 14 -9.50 27.68 -10.67
C LYS A 14 -8.31 27.21 -11.54
N ALA A 15 -8.56 26.32 -12.49
CA ALA A 15 -7.58 25.87 -13.48
C ALA A 15 -7.26 26.96 -14.53
N ALA A 16 -8.23 27.81 -14.89
CA ALA A 16 -8.02 28.92 -15.81
C ALA A 16 -7.37 30.15 -15.15
N GLU A 17 -7.57 30.35 -13.84
CA GLU A 17 -6.95 31.42 -13.06
C GLU A 17 -5.50 31.08 -12.64
N ALA A 18 -5.10 29.80 -12.72
CA ALA A 18 -3.71 29.40 -12.65
C ALA A 18 -2.99 29.81 -13.94
N LYS A 19 -2.22 30.91 -13.89
CA LYS A 19 -1.33 31.31 -14.99
C LYS A 19 -0.47 30.12 -15.41
N PRO A 20 -0.29 29.84 -16.71
CA PRO A 20 0.74 28.92 -17.15
C PRO A 20 2.08 29.52 -16.72
N GLN A 21 2.76 28.89 -15.77
CA GLN A 21 4.19 29.11 -15.63
C GLN A 21 4.82 28.48 -16.87
N GLU A 22 5.11 29.32 -17.85
CA GLU A 22 5.98 28.99 -18.98
C GLU A 22 7.25 28.31 -18.48
N ALA A 23 7.61 27.24 -19.16
CA ALA A 23 8.75 26.38 -18.89
C ALA A 23 10.05 27.18 -18.70
N GLN A 24 10.49 27.33 -17.45
CA GLN A 24 11.87 27.68 -17.10
C GLN A 24 12.53 26.64 -16.20
N ALA A 25 12.11 25.36 -16.28
CA ALA A 25 12.70 24.26 -15.52
C ALA A 25 13.47 23.28 -16.43
N THR A 26 14.50 23.77 -17.13
CA THR A 26 15.53 22.89 -17.74
C THR A 26 16.94 23.33 -17.36
N LYS A 27 17.12 23.91 -16.16
CA LYS A 27 18.44 24.22 -15.63
C LYS A 27 18.58 23.62 -14.23
N HIS A 28 19.37 22.55 -14.16
CA HIS A 28 19.81 21.82 -12.96
C HIS A 28 18.85 20.78 -12.35
N ARG A 29 18.37 19.82 -13.14
CA ARG A 29 17.95 18.53 -12.56
C ARG A 29 19.19 17.69 -12.28
N ALA A 30 19.28 17.09 -11.10
CA ALA A 30 20.37 16.18 -10.77
C ALA A 30 20.43 15.02 -11.78
N PRO A 31 21.64 14.48 -12.07
CA PRO A 31 21.77 13.31 -12.94
C PRO A 31 20.96 12.14 -12.37
N THR A 32 20.47 11.27 -13.25
CA THR A 32 19.79 10.02 -12.86
C THR A 32 20.71 9.22 -11.93
N PRO A 33 20.25 8.83 -10.73
CA PRO A 33 20.98 7.92 -9.88
C PRO A 33 21.29 6.61 -10.62
N ALA A 34 22.44 5.99 -10.32
CA ALA A 34 22.78 4.71 -10.91
C ALA A 34 21.81 3.62 -10.42
N GLY A 35 21.19 2.92 -11.37
CA GLY A 35 20.35 1.76 -11.06
C GLY A 35 21.20 0.55 -10.70
N VAL A 36 20.80 -0.18 -9.66
CA VAL A 36 21.44 -1.42 -9.21
C VAL A 36 20.57 -2.60 -9.63
N LEU A 37 21.12 -3.52 -10.41
CA LEU A 37 20.46 -4.80 -10.70
C LEU A 37 20.47 -5.65 -9.43
N LEU A 38 19.32 -6.22 -9.07
CA LEU A 38 19.17 -6.97 -7.83
C LEU A 38 19.43 -8.46 -8.06
N ASP A 39 20.49 -8.96 -7.43
CA ASP A 39 20.79 -10.39 -7.39
C ASP A 39 19.71 -11.17 -6.60
N GLY A 40 19.49 -12.44 -6.95
CA GLY A 40 18.46 -13.27 -6.31
C GLY A 40 17.04 -13.10 -6.88
N LEU A 41 16.84 -12.13 -7.77
CA LEU A 41 15.63 -11.97 -8.59
C LEU A 41 15.92 -12.26 -10.07
N PRO A 42 14.91 -12.54 -10.91
CA PRO A 42 15.18 -12.73 -12.33
C PRO A 42 15.76 -11.46 -12.96
N PRO A 43 16.53 -11.57 -14.07
CA PRO A 43 17.54 -10.60 -14.53
C PRO A 43 16.99 -9.30 -15.14
N SER A 44 15.99 -8.69 -14.53
CA SER A 44 15.37 -7.44 -14.99
C SER A 44 14.91 -6.53 -13.84
N VAL A 45 15.13 -6.93 -12.59
CA VAL A 45 14.73 -6.14 -11.43
C VAL A 45 15.84 -5.16 -11.05
N THR A 46 15.60 -3.88 -11.25
CA THR A 46 16.55 -2.79 -10.97
C THR A 46 15.99 -1.84 -9.92
N TYR A 47 16.83 -1.46 -8.96
CA TYR A 47 16.50 -0.50 -7.91
C TYR A 47 17.30 0.78 -8.06
N TYR A 48 16.63 1.93 -7.85
CA TYR A 48 17.24 3.25 -7.86
C TYR A 48 16.93 3.93 -6.52
N ALA A 49 17.97 4.20 -5.72
CA ALA A 49 17.84 5.05 -4.53
C ALA A 49 17.72 6.52 -4.94
N ASP A 50 16.99 7.32 -4.14
CA ASP A 50 16.83 8.77 -4.33
C ASP A 50 16.49 9.18 -5.78
N PHE A 51 15.60 8.42 -6.42
CA PHE A 51 15.19 8.65 -7.80
C PHE A 51 14.48 9.99 -7.97
N VAL A 52 13.73 10.45 -6.97
CA VAL A 52 13.22 11.83 -6.94
C VAL A 52 13.87 12.60 -5.80
N THR A 53 13.92 13.91 -5.94
CA THR A 53 14.32 14.83 -4.87
C THR A 53 13.22 14.94 -3.80
N PRO A 54 13.55 15.39 -2.57
CA PRO A 54 12.54 15.68 -1.55
C PRO A 54 11.45 16.66 -2.01
N GLU A 55 11.81 17.67 -2.82
CA GLU A 55 10.88 18.66 -3.35
C GLU A 55 9.91 18.04 -4.37
N GLU A 56 10.41 17.17 -5.24
CA GLU A 56 9.60 16.39 -6.18
C GLU A 56 8.66 15.42 -5.43
N GLU A 57 9.16 14.73 -4.39
CA GLU A 57 8.34 13.87 -3.52
C GLU A 57 7.18 14.63 -2.89
N ASN A 58 7.47 15.76 -2.24
CA ASN A 58 6.44 16.60 -1.62
C ASN A 58 5.41 17.10 -2.64
N SER A 59 5.87 17.49 -3.84
CA SER A 59 4.98 17.94 -4.92
C SER A 59 4.08 16.82 -5.44
N LEU A 60 4.62 15.60 -5.60
CA LEU A 60 3.86 14.43 -6.03
C LEU A 60 2.82 14.00 -4.99
N ILE A 61 3.19 13.98 -3.70
CA ILE A 61 2.26 13.66 -2.60
C ILE A 61 1.13 14.69 -2.56
N ALA A 62 1.44 15.98 -2.55
CA ALA A 62 0.43 17.03 -2.52
C ALA A 62 -0.53 16.99 -3.73
N ALA A 63 0.00 16.68 -4.92
CA ALA A 63 -0.82 16.53 -6.12
C ALA A 63 -1.73 15.29 -6.04
N ALA A 64 -1.22 14.15 -5.56
CA ALA A 64 -2.02 12.95 -5.36
C ALA A 64 -3.12 13.17 -4.31
N ASP A 65 -2.84 13.90 -3.22
CA ASP A 65 -3.82 14.21 -2.18
C ASP A 65 -4.98 15.08 -2.66
N ALA A 66 -4.75 15.89 -3.70
CA ALA A 66 -5.79 16.71 -4.33
C ALA A 66 -6.72 15.92 -5.26
N GLU A 67 -6.35 14.69 -5.64
CA GLU A 67 -7.15 13.80 -6.49
C GLU A 67 -8.15 12.96 -5.70
N THR A 68 -9.10 12.34 -6.40
CA THR A 68 -10.13 11.51 -5.75
C THR A 68 -9.61 10.11 -5.46
N TRP A 69 -9.64 9.72 -4.18
CA TRP A 69 -9.28 8.38 -3.72
C TRP A 69 -10.48 7.44 -3.68
N VAL A 70 -10.24 6.17 -4.04
CA VAL A 70 -11.17 5.07 -3.82
C VAL A 70 -10.66 4.22 -2.65
N ARG A 71 -11.48 4.07 -1.62
CA ARG A 71 -11.17 3.22 -0.46
C ARG A 71 -11.41 1.75 -0.81
N MET A 72 -10.39 0.92 -0.61
CA MET A 72 -10.43 -0.53 -0.68
C MET A 72 -10.31 -1.10 0.74
N PRO A 73 -10.53 -2.41 0.97
CA PRO A 73 -10.47 -3.00 2.30
C PRO A 73 -9.13 -2.74 3.03
N MET A 74 -8.01 -2.88 2.33
CA MET A 74 -6.67 -2.75 2.94
C MET A 74 -5.92 -1.49 2.53
N ARG A 75 -6.33 -0.76 1.49
CA ARG A 75 -5.60 0.40 0.97
C ARG A 75 -6.51 1.41 0.29
N CYS A 76 -5.99 2.59 -0.05
CA CYS A 76 -6.67 3.52 -0.94
C CYS A 76 -5.99 3.56 -2.30
N VAL A 77 -6.76 3.72 -3.37
CA VAL A 77 -6.25 3.68 -4.75
C VAL A 77 -6.74 4.85 -5.59
N GLN A 78 -5.91 5.26 -6.55
CA GLN A 78 -6.28 6.10 -7.69
C GLN A 78 -5.80 5.43 -8.97
N SER A 79 -6.61 5.49 -10.03
CA SER A 79 -6.25 4.91 -11.33
C SER A 79 -6.37 5.96 -12.42
N HIS A 80 -5.28 6.18 -13.14
CA HIS A 80 -5.13 7.25 -14.12
C HIS A 80 -4.58 6.73 -15.44
N GLY A 81 -4.98 7.37 -16.54
CA GLY A 81 -4.38 7.19 -17.87
C GLY A 81 -4.92 6.02 -18.71
N GLY A 82 -5.51 5.01 -18.07
CA GLY A 82 -6.15 3.93 -18.79
C GLY A 82 -7.05 3.06 -17.93
N THR A 83 -8.26 2.79 -18.41
CA THR A 83 -9.19 1.86 -17.75
C THR A 83 -9.24 0.54 -18.52
N PRO A 84 -8.92 -0.61 -17.89
CA PRO A 84 -8.85 -1.90 -18.58
C PRO A 84 -10.24 -2.42 -18.97
N SER A 85 -10.27 -3.20 -20.05
CA SER A 85 -11.48 -3.89 -20.52
C SER A 85 -11.42 -5.38 -20.20
N PRO A 86 -12.45 -5.96 -19.56
CA PRO A 86 -12.48 -7.41 -19.39
C PRO A 86 -12.68 -8.17 -20.71
N HIS A 87 -13.19 -7.52 -21.76
CA HIS A 87 -13.60 -8.17 -23.01
C HIS A 87 -12.80 -7.72 -24.25
N GLU A 88 -11.87 -6.78 -24.09
CA GLU A 88 -11.09 -6.24 -25.20
C GLU A 88 -9.61 -6.22 -24.83
N ASP A 89 -8.75 -6.37 -25.83
CA ASP A 89 -7.32 -6.17 -25.67
C ASP A 89 -7.00 -4.69 -25.46
N GLY A 90 -6.05 -4.40 -24.56
CA GLY A 90 -5.69 -3.04 -24.20
C GLY A 90 -6.69 -2.31 -23.28
N MET A 91 -6.39 -1.04 -23.05
CA MET A 91 -7.13 -0.13 -22.17
C MET A 91 -7.88 0.93 -22.99
N LEU A 92 -8.97 1.46 -22.45
CA LEU A 92 -9.50 2.75 -22.93
C LEU A 92 -8.56 3.84 -22.41
N PRO A 93 -7.95 4.64 -23.29
CA PRO A 93 -7.03 5.68 -22.88
C PRO A 93 -7.79 6.82 -22.21
N GLU A 94 -7.17 7.40 -21.19
CA GLU A 94 -7.60 8.62 -20.53
C GLU A 94 -6.42 9.57 -20.44
N GLU A 95 -6.66 10.87 -20.41
CA GLU A 95 -5.56 11.81 -20.21
C GLU A 95 -5.02 11.67 -18.78
N LEU A 96 -3.69 11.55 -18.67
CA LEU A 96 -3.03 11.64 -17.37
C LEU A 96 -3.16 13.07 -16.83
N PRO A 97 -3.45 13.25 -15.53
CA PRO A 97 -3.28 14.53 -14.84
C PRO A 97 -1.87 15.11 -15.02
N THR A 98 -1.74 16.43 -14.95
CA THR A 98 -0.48 17.14 -15.26
C THR A 98 0.72 16.59 -14.48
N PHE A 99 0.58 16.35 -13.17
CA PHE A 99 1.69 15.83 -12.36
C PHE A 99 2.16 14.43 -12.79
N LEU A 100 1.24 13.59 -13.27
CA LEU A 100 1.57 12.26 -13.79
C LEU A 100 2.16 12.31 -15.21
N ARG A 101 1.77 13.30 -16.02
CA ARG A 101 2.45 13.56 -17.30
C ARG A 101 3.89 14.01 -17.07
N GLU A 102 4.15 14.88 -16.09
CA GLU A 102 5.52 15.28 -15.76
C GLU A 102 6.35 14.12 -15.18
N LEU A 103 5.74 13.25 -14.36
CA LEU A 103 6.37 12.00 -13.93
C LEU A 103 6.68 11.07 -15.12
N SER A 104 5.75 10.95 -16.07
CA SER A 104 5.95 10.15 -17.29
C SER A 104 7.12 10.67 -18.13
N LYS A 105 7.21 11.99 -18.33
CA LYS A 105 8.37 12.63 -18.99
C LYS A 105 9.67 12.37 -18.24
N LEU A 106 9.67 12.55 -16.91
CA LEU A 106 10.83 12.26 -16.07
C LEU A 106 11.34 10.83 -16.28
N LEU A 107 10.45 9.85 -16.28
CA LEU A 107 10.81 8.44 -16.44
C LEU A 107 11.43 8.16 -17.84
N VAL A 108 10.95 8.85 -18.88
CA VAL A 108 11.53 8.78 -20.23
C VAL A 108 12.89 9.48 -20.30
N GLU A 109 13.00 10.71 -19.78
CA GLU A 109 14.23 11.49 -19.75
C GLU A 109 15.37 10.73 -19.05
N ARG A 110 15.03 9.94 -18.03
CA ARG A 110 15.98 9.11 -17.28
C ARG A 110 16.21 7.72 -17.87
N GLY A 111 15.61 7.41 -19.02
CA GLY A 111 15.80 6.14 -19.73
C GLY A 111 15.11 4.94 -19.11
N VAL A 112 14.18 5.14 -18.15
CA VAL A 112 13.41 4.04 -17.56
C VAL A 112 12.40 3.48 -18.57
N PHE A 113 11.81 4.35 -19.39
CA PHE A 113 10.95 3.99 -20.51
C PHE A 113 11.50 4.58 -21.81
N PRO A 114 11.34 3.87 -22.94
CA PRO A 114 11.70 4.42 -24.25
C PRO A 114 10.75 5.56 -24.63
N SER A 115 11.27 6.55 -25.37
CA SER A 115 10.52 7.75 -25.73
C SER A 115 9.29 7.49 -26.61
N GLU A 116 9.33 6.39 -27.37
CA GLU A 116 8.26 5.92 -28.24
C GLU A 116 7.11 5.27 -27.47
N ARG A 117 7.36 4.84 -26.22
CA ARG A 117 6.38 4.20 -25.34
C ARG A 117 6.49 4.73 -23.91
N PRO A 118 6.16 6.02 -23.70
CA PRO A 118 6.10 6.59 -22.36
C PRO A 118 5.05 5.86 -21.51
N PRO A 119 5.20 5.83 -20.18
CA PRO A 119 4.16 5.29 -19.33
C PRO A 119 2.91 6.15 -19.44
N ASN A 120 1.80 5.50 -19.77
CA ASN A 120 0.50 6.11 -20.02
C ASN A 120 -0.57 5.62 -19.02
N GLN A 121 -0.22 4.69 -18.12
CA GLN A 121 -1.09 4.21 -17.05
C GLN A 121 -0.36 4.34 -15.71
N VAL A 122 -1.03 4.93 -14.72
CA VAL A 122 -0.48 5.06 -13.37
C VAL A 122 -1.52 4.62 -12.33
N LEU A 123 -1.11 3.70 -11.46
CA LEU A 123 -1.88 3.30 -10.28
C LEU A 123 -1.19 3.89 -9.04
N VAL A 124 -1.90 4.78 -8.35
CA VAL A 124 -1.46 5.35 -7.07
C VAL A 124 -2.06 4.51 -5.95
N ASN A 125 -1.24 4.01 -5.04
CA ASN A 125 -1.69 3.29 -3.84
C ASN A 125 -1.23 4.06 -2.59
N SER A 126 -2.11 4.15 -1.60
CA SER A 126 -1.80 4.63 -0.25
C SER A 126 -2.04 3.51 0.76
N TYR A 127 -1.02 3.21 1.56
CA TYR A 127 -1.01 2.17 2.57
C TYR A 127 -0.85 2.81 3.94
N SER A 128 -1.80 2.59 4.84
CA SER A 128 -1.67 2.98 6.25
C SER A 128 -0.86 1.93 7.03
N PRO A 129 -0.44 2.21 8.27
CA PRO A 129 0.15 1.19 9.13
C PRO A 129 -0.79 -0.03 9.28
N GLY A 130 -0.30 -1.25 9.05
CA GLY A 130 -1.12 -2.47 9.01
C GLY A 130 -1.71 -2.81 7.65
N SER A 131 -1.62 -1.91 6.67
CA SER A 131 -2.07 -2.15 5.30
C SER A 131 -1.01 -2.86 4.48
N GLY A 132 -1.47 -3.68 3.53
CA GLY A 132 -0.62 -4.38 2.58
C GLY A 132 -1.36 -4.68 1.28
N ILE A 133 -0.73 -5.46 0.42
CA ILE A 133 -1.33 -6.06 -0.76
C ILE A 133 -0.83 -7.49 -0.88
N ALA A 134 -1.75 -8.43 -0.98
CA ALA A 134 -1.40 -9.85 -1.06
C ALA A 134 -0.51 -10.13 -2.29
N PRO A 135 0.32 -11.18 -2.27
CA PRO A 135 1.11 -11.61 -3.42
C PRO A 135 0.23 -11.75 -4.67
N HIS A 136 0.55 -10.98 -5.70
CA HIS A 136 -0.21 -10.92 -6.94
C HIS A 136 0.74 -10.67 -8.11
N LYS A 137 0.19 -10.79 -9.32
CA LYS A 137 0.85 -10.34 -10.55
C LYS A 137 0.18 -9.08 -11.04
N ASP A 138 0.96 -8.24 -11.70
CA ASP A 138 0.41 -7.11 -12.42
C ASP A 138 -0.51 -7.61 -13.54
N GLY A 139 -1.45 -6.75 -13.97
CA GLY A 139 -2.56 -7.12 -14.85
C GLY A 139 -2.16 -7.92 -16.10
N ALA A 140 -3.15 -8.59 -16.69
CA ALA A 140 -2.92 -9.49 -17.83
C ALA A 140 -2.06 -8.85 -18.94
N GLU A 141 -1.12 -9.61 -19.51
CA GLU A 141 -0.21 -9.17 -20.58
C GLU A 141 -0.91 -8.49 -21.76
N ARG A 142 -2.16 -8.87 -22.03
CA ARG A 142 -3.00 -8.24 -23.06
C ARG A 142 -3.22 -6.74 -22.86
N PHE A 143 -3.00 -6.22 -21.65
CA PHE A 143 -3.15 -4.80 -21.34
C PHE A 143 -1.86 -4.00 -21.51
N HIS A 144 -0.69 -4.64 -21.64
CA HIS A 144 0.60 -3.98 -21.57
C HIS A 144 1.34 -4.04 -22.90
N ALA A 145 1.76 -2.88 -23.42
CA ALA A 145 2.47 -2.79 -24.69
C ALA A 145 3.92 -3.26 -24.53
N THR A 146 4.45 -3.07 -23.33
CA THR A 146 5.71 -3.63 -22.85
C THR A 146 5.42 -4.22 -21.46
N PRO A 147 5.61 -5.53 -21.24
CA PRO A 147 5.42 -6.13 -19.92
C PRO A 147 6.48 -5.59 -18.95
N GLY A 148 6.06 -4.68 -18.07
CA GLY A 148 6.94 -4.05 -17.09
C GLY A 148 6.24 -2.96 -16.30
N ALA A 149 6.81 -2.69 -15.13
CA ALA A 149 6.36 -1.65 -14.22
C ALA A 149 7.56 -0.91 -13.63
N ALA A 150 7.34 0.38 -13.34
CA ALA A 150 8.19 1.18 -12.49
C ALA A 150 7.39 1.69 -11.30
N ILE A 151 7.82 1.34 -10.09
CA ILE A 151 7.13 1.67 -8.83
C ILE A 151 7.95 2.74 -8.11
N LEU A 152 7.46 3.98 -8.12
CA LEU A 152 8.02 5.06 -7.32
C LEU A 152 7.44 4.97 -5.90
N SER A 153 8.30 4.85 -4.90
CA SER A 153 7.91 4.80 -3.48
C SER A 153 8.10 6.17 -2.83
N LEU A 154 7.11 6.63 -2.05
CA LEU A 154 7.10 7.95 -1.42
C LEU A 154 6.69 7.85 0.06
N ALA A 155 7.10 8.86 0.83
CA ALA A 155 6.78 9.10 2.24
C ALA A 155 7.38 8.13 3.27
N SER A 156 7.10 6.83 3.18
CA SER A 156 7.51 5.85 4.20
C SER A 156 8.04 4.55 3.58
N PRO A 157 9.08 3.92 4.18
CA PRO A 157 9.66 2.70 3.65
C PRO A 157 8.75 1.47 3.73
N ALA A 158 9.08 0.45 2.94
CA ALA A 158 8.41 -0.85 2.93
C ALA A 158 9.30 -1.99 2.50
N LEU A 159 8.99 -3.22 2.89
CA LEU A 159 9.46 -4.39 2.15
C LEU A 159 8.42 -4.79 1.10
N ILE A 160 8.87 -4.93 -0.14
CA ILE A 160 8.14 -5.70 -1.15
C ILE A 160 8.77 -7.08 -1.26
N LYS A 161 7.95 -8.11 -1.27
CA LYS A 161 8.39 -9.51 -1.32
C LYS A 161 8.02 -10.11 -2.66
N PHE A 162 8.97 -10.80 -3.28
CA PHE A 162 8.80 -11.50 -4.54
C PHE A 162 8.75 -13.01 -4.30
N TYR A 163 7.82 -13.69 -4.98
CA TYR A 163 7.56 -15.11 -4.79
C TYR A 163 7.44 -15.83 -6.13
N LYS A 164 7.82 -17.11 -6.14
CA LYS A 164 7.49 -17.99 -7.25
C LYS A 164 5.98 -18.22 -7.34
N GLU A 165 5.52 -18.61 -8.51
CA GLU A 165 4.20 -19.21 -8.64
C GLU A 165 4.09 -20.49 -7.80
N PRO A 166 2.90 -20.77 -7.25
CA PRO A 166 2.68 -22.04 -6.57
C PRO A 166 2.88 -23.21 -7.55
N GLU A 167 3.56 -24.27 -7.09
CA GLU A 167 3.87 -25.45 -7.91
C GLU A 167 2.61 -26.20 -8.39
N SER A 168 1.47 -25.98 -7.73
CA SER A 168 0.18 -26.54 -8.09
C SER A 168 -0.92 -25.48 -7.98
N SER A 169 -1.84 -25.46 -8.94
CA SER A 169 -3.01 -24.59 -8.95
C SER A 169 -3.98 -24.85 -7.78
N ALA A 170 -3.79 -25.95 -7.03
CA ALA A 170 -4.57 -26.27 -5.84
C ALA A 170 -3.99 -25.66 -4.55
N ALA A 171 -2.75 -25.15 -4.57
CA ALA A 171 -2.13 -24.55 -3.39
C ALA A 171 -2.78 -23.19 -3.07
N LYS A 172 -3.04 -22.95 -1.78
CA LYS A 172 -3.55 -21.66 -1.28
C LYS A 172 -2.37 -20.77 -0.91
N GLY A 173 -2.06 -19.78 -1.74
CA GLY A 173 -1.01 -18.78 -1.48
C GLY A 173 0.11 -18.77 -2.51
N PRO A 174 1.12 -17.89 -2.35
CA PRO A 174 2.29 -17.85 -3.22
C PRO A 174 3.16 -19.10 -3.04
N GLY A 175 4.04 -19.36 -4.01
CA GLY A 175 5.13 -20.33 -3.85
C GLY A 175 6.23 -19.81 -2.90
N SER A 176 7.44 -20.37 -3.03
CA SER A 176 8.58 -19.97 -2.22
C SER A 176 8.94 -18.48 -2.40
N LEU A 177 9.31 -17.81 -1.31
CA LEU A 177 9.94 -16.49 -1.36
C LEU A 177 11.23 -16.55 -2.19
N LEU A 178 11.39 -15.61 -3.12
CA LEU A 178 12.62 -15.42 -3.90
C LEU A 178 13.56 -14.45 -3.17
N ALA A 179 13.04 -13.25 -2.88
CA ALA A 179 13.73 -12.18 -2.19
C ALA A 179 12.74 -11.13 -1.69
N SER A 180 13.20 -10.28 -0.78
CA SER A 180 12.55 -9.00 -0.48
C SER A 180 13.41 -7.83 -0.94
N VAL A 181 12.77 -6.68 -1.13
CA VAL A 181 13.44 -5.42 -1.50
C VAL A 181 12.92 -4.33 -0.58
N LEU A 182 13.85 -3.62 0.04
CA LEU A 182 13.60 -2.42 0.82
C LEU A 182 13.31 -1.25 -0.10
N LEU A 183 12.06 -0.78 -0.07
CA LEU A 183 11.56 0.35 -0.82
C LEU A 183 11.66 1.62 0.03
N GLU A 184 12.80 2.30 -0.02
CA GLU A 184 12.97 3.58 0.67
C GLU A 184 12.09 4.68 0.05
N PRO A 185 11.72 5.73 0.79
CA PRO A 185 11.13 6.93 0.22
C PRO A 185 12.01 7.47 -0.92
N ARG A 186 11.36 7.99 -1.96
CA ARG A 186 11.96 8.50 -3.21
C ARG A 186 12.65 7.46 -4.08
N SER A 187 12.60 6.17 -3.74
CA SER A 187 13.19 5.11 -4.56
C SER A 187 12.30 4.71 -5.74
N LEU A 188 12.94 4.19 -6.79
CA LEU A 188 12.25 3.59 -7.93
C LEU A 188 12.64 2.11 -8.04
N LEU A 189 11.64 1.24 -8.07
CA LEU A 189 11.82 -0.18 -8.39
C LEU A 189 11.29 -0.46 -9.80
N CYS A 190 12.12 -1.01 -10.67
CA CYS A 190 11.76 -1.37 -12.03
C CYS A 190 11.87 -2.86 -12.24
N PHE A 191 10.90 -3.47 -12.92
CA PHE A 191 11.00 -4.86 -13.36
C PHE A 191 10.20 -5.08 -14.64
N SER A 192 10.65 -6.00 -15.49
CA SER A 192 10.07 -6.24 -16.82
C SER A 192 10.18 -7.70 -17.25
N GLY A 193 9.61 -8.05 -18.40
CA GLY A 193 9.71 -9.39 -18.96
C GLY A 193 9.23 -10.47 -17.98
N GLU A 194 10.04 -11.50 -17.77
CA GLU A 194 9.69 -12.64 -16.91
C GLU A 194 9.43 -12.24 -15.44
N SER A 195 10.18 -11.28 -14.90
CA SER A 195 9.96 -10.77 -13.53
C SER A 195 8.60 -10.10 -13.39
N PHE A 196 8.04 -9.54 -14.47
CA PHE A 196 6.72 -8.93 -14.48
C PHE A 196 5.60 -9.97 -14.71
N VAL A 197 5.88 -10.99 -15.53
CA VAL A 197 4.87 -11.96 -16.00
C VAL A 197 4.66 -13.13 -15.06
N SER A 198 5.73 -13.62 -14.44
CA SER A 198 5.77 -14.92 -13.77
C SER A 198 6.08 -14.84 -12.28
N VAL A 199 6.44 -13.66 -11.76
CA VAL A 199 6.80 -13.50 -10.34
C VAL A 199 5.69 -12.76 -9.62
N LEU A 200 5.19 -13.36 -8.53
CA LEU A 200 4.24 -12.67 -7.66
C LEU A 200 4.98 -11.67 -6.79
N HIS A 201 4.36 -10.55 -6.48
CA HIS A 201 4.87 -9.58 -5.55
C HIS A 201 3.79 -9.10 -4.59
N GLY A 202 4.18 -8.76 -3.36
CA GLY A 202 3.26 -8.30 -2.32
C GLY A 202 3.96 -7.48 -1.25
N ILE A 203 3.15 -6.76 -0.48
CA ILE A 203 3.57 -6.02 0.72
C ILE A 203 2.73 -6.55 1.87
N ASP A 204 3.37 -6.97 2.96
CA ASP A 204 2.66 -7.60 4.07
C ASP A 204 1.80 -6.58 4.82
N ALA A 205 0.63 -7.04 5.28
CA ALA A 205 -0.28 -6.26 6.11
C ALA A 205 0.19 -6.30 7.57
N THR A 206 1.16 -5.45 7.93
CA THR A 206 1.78 -5.41 9.25
C THR A 206 2.00 -3.98 9.74
N GLN A 207 2.17 -3.81 11.05
CA GLN A 207 2.57 -2.55 11.70
C GLN A 207 4.10 -2.40 11.73
N PHE A 208 4.83 -3.52 11.73
CA PHE A 208 6.28 -3.57 11.81
C PHE A 208 6.84 -4.60 10.83
N GLU A 209 7.95 -4.27 10.19
CA GLU A 209 8.70 -5.18 9.32
C GLU A 209 10.12 -5.33 9.86
N VAL A 210 10.72 -6.51 9.71
CA VAL A 210 12.14 -6.72 10.02
C VAL A 210 12.88 -6.92 8.71
N VAL A 211 13.94 -6.17 8.48
CA VAL A 211 14.80 -6.33 7.30
C VAL A 211 15.55 -7.65 7.43
N GLY A 212 15.12 -8.66 6.67
CA GLY A 212 15.71 -10.00 6.71
C GLY A 212 16.96 -10.14 5.84
N GLY A 213 17.65 -11.27 5.98
CA GLY A 213 18.77 -11.62 5.09
C GLY A 213 18.33 -11.93 3.65
N ASP A 214 17.02 -12.10 3.42
CA ASP A 214 16.41 -12.19 2.09
C ASP A 214 16.24 -10.82 1.40
N CYS A 215 16.54 -9.71 2.09
CA CYS A 215 16.44 -8.36 1.53
C CYS A 215 17.67 -8.03 0.66
N VAL A 216 17.51 -8.08 -0.65
CA VAL A 216 18.66 -8.09 -1.59
C VAL A 216 19.31 -6.73 -1.84
N ASN A 217 18.68 -5.64 -1.38
CA ASN A 217 19.25 -4.29 -1.49
C ASN A 217 19.55 -3.65 -0.13
N ALA A 218 19.35 -4.37 0.98
CA ALA A 218 19.73 -3.88 2.30
C ALA A 218 21.24 -4.04 2.52
N PRO A 219 21.96 -3.01 2.99
CA PRO A 219 23.33 -3.16 3.43
C PRO A 219 23.41 -4.07 4.67
N PRO A 220 24.54 -4.76 4.91
CA PRO A 220 24.65 -5.76 5.99
C PRO A 220 24.32 -5.23 7.40
N ASP A 221 24.54 -3.94 7.66
CA ASP A 221 24.26 -3.27 8.92
C ASP A 221 22.77 -2.95 9.13
N GLN A 222 21.96 -2.97 8.08
CA GLN A 222 20.50 -2.84 8.18
C GLN A 222 19.79 -4.18 8.39
N VAL A 223 20.44 -5.32 8.19
CA VAL A 223 19.83 -6.63 8.44
C VAL A 223 19.51 -6.79 9.93
N GLY A 224 18.27 -7.16 10.24
CA GLY A 224 17.72 -7.22 11.60
C GLY A 224 17.12 -5.90 12.09
N SER A 225 17.25 -4.81 11.35
CA SER A 225 16.58 -3.55 11.70
C SER A 225 15.06 -3.66 11.58
N VAL A 226 14.35 -2.87 12.39
CA VAL A 226 12.89 -2.85 12.43
C VAL A 226 12.38 -1.58 11.75
N ILE A 227 11.46 -1.74 10.81
CA ILE A 227 10.73 -0.67 10.15
C ILE A 227 9.36 -0.55 10.83
N GLU A 228 9.12 0.56 11.52
CA GLU A 228 7.78 0.96 11.93
C GLU A 228 7.04 1.54 10.72
N ARG A 229 5.90 0.94 10.37
CA ARG A 229 5.11 1.35 9.20
C ARG A 229 4.46 2.70 9.45
N ARG A 230 4.59 3.61 8.49
CA ARG A 230 3.79 4.84 8.40
C ARG A 230 3.02 4.86 7.08
N THR A 231 2.23 5.90 6.86
CA THR A 231 1.53 6.06 5.59
C THR A 231 2.54 6.11 4.45
N ARG A 232 2.44 5.15 3.53
CA ARG A 232 3.27 5.05 2.34
C ARG A 232 2.43 5.29 1.10
N LEU A 233 2.95 6.10 0.18
CA LEU A 233 2.39 6.23 -1.16
C LEU A 233 3.28 5.50 -2.17
N SER A 234 2.67 4.95 -3.21
CA SER A 234 3.39 4.44 -4.37
C SER A 234 2.69 4.75 -5.67
N LEU A 235 3.47 5.15 -6.69
CA LEU A 235 2.99 5.42 -8.04
C LEU A 235 3.56 4.33 -8.95
N THR A 236 2.71 3.39 -9.33
CA THR A 236 3.07 2.29 -10.24
C THR A 236 2.77 2.72 -11.67
N CYS A 237 3.82 2.94 -12.46
CA CYS A 237 3.77 3.44 -13.83
C CYS A 237 3.97 2.30 -14.83
N ARG A 238 3.12 2.23 -15.86
CA ARG A 238 3.16 1.18 -16.90
C ARG A 238 2.89 1.77 -18.28
N ALA A 239 3.41 1.11 -19.31
CA ALA A 239 3.08 1.37 -20.72
C ALA A 239 1.98 0.40 -21.18
N ALA A 240 0.73 0.85 -21.16
CA ALA A 240 -0.45 0.10 -21.54
C ALA A 240 -0.69 0.12 -23.06
N LYS A 241 -1.21 -0.99 -23.60
CA LYS A 241 -1.77 -1.05 -24.96
C LYS A 241 -3.06 -0.23 -24.97
N THR A 242 -3.27 0.53 -26.04
CA THR A 242 -4.54 1.18 -26.31
C THR A 242 -5.46 0.18 -27.01
N SER A 243 -6.69 0.04 -26.53
CA SER A 243 -7.68 -0.84 -27.18
C SER A 243 -8.04 -0.35 -28.58
N GLU A 244 -8.32 -1.27 -29.50
CA GLU A 244 -8.73 -0.94 -30.88
C GLU A 244 -10.01 -0.08 -30.90
N ARG A 245 -10.89 -0.28 -29.92
CA ARG A 245 -12.11 0.52 -29.75
C ARG A 245 -11.85 1.96 -29.29
N ALA A 246 -10.66 2.27 -28.80
CA ALA A 246 -10.24 3.66 -28.59
C ALA A 246 -10.14 4.41 -29.92
N ALA A 247 -9.80 3.75 -31.03
CA ALA A 247 -9.82 4.38 -32.35
C ALA A 247 -11.25 4.79 -32.78
N LEU A 248 -12.26 4.06 -32.29
CA LEU A 248 -13.68 4.33 -32.51
C LEU A 248 -14.27 5.36 -31.53
N GLN A 249 -13.53 5.79 -30.48
CA GLN A 249 -13.99 6.84 -29.57
C GLN A 249 -14.15 8.21 -30.27
N ALA A 250 -13.43 8.46 -31.37
CA ALA A 250 -13.57 9.71 -32.11
C ALA A 250 -14.98 9.92 -32.69
N GLU A 251 -15.77 8.86 -32.84
CA GLU A 251 -17.09 8.88 -33.48
C GLU A 251 -18.27 8.77 -32.49
N LEU A 252 -18.00 8.47 -31.22
CA LEU A 252 -19.04 8.29 -30.21
C LEU A 252 -19.35 9.59 -29.46
N PRO A 253 -20.63 9.83 -29.06
CA PRO A 253 -20.96 10.93 -28.17
C PRO A 253 -20.16 10.85 -26.86
N THR A 254 -19.66 11.98 -26.38
CA THR A 254 -18.84 12.07 -25.16
C THR A 254 -19.51 11.43 -23.93
N SER A 255 -20.84 11.49 -23.83
CA SER A 255 -21.59 10.86 -22.74
C SER A 255 -21.46 9.34 -22.73
N SER A 256 -21.54 8.68 -23.90
CA SER A 256 -21.41 7.24 -24.03
C SER A 256 -20.01 6.75 -23.69
N ILE A 257 -18.99 7.53 -24.07
CA ILE A 257 -17.59 7.25 -23.71
C ILE A 257 -17.40 7.34 -22.18
N ARG A 258 -17.96 8.39 -21.55
CA ARG A 258 -17.89 8.57 -20.10
C ARG A 258 -18.59 7.44 -19.33
N GLU A 259 -19.77 7.04 -19.77
CA GLU A 259 -20.52 5.93 -19.16
C GLU A 259 -19.74 4.62 -19.24
N GLU A 260 -19.11 4.35 -20.39
CA GLU A 260 -18.28 3.17 -20.59
C GLU A 260 -17.02 3.19 -19.70
N ILE A 261 -16.33 4.34 -19.58
CA ILE A 261 -15.19 4.51 -18.66
C ILE A 261 -15.63 4.21 -17.21
N VAL A 262 -16.76 4.78 -16.77
CA VAL A 262 -17.28 4.55 -15.41
C VAL A 262 -17.61 3.07 -15.19
N ARG A 263 -18.24 2.42 -16.17
CA ARG A 263 -18.58 0.99 -16.11
C ARG A 263 -17.33 0.12 -16.00
N ARG A 264 -16.34 0.31 -16.87
CA ARG A 264 -15.09 -0.46 -16.85
C ARG A 264 -14.30 -0.21 -15.57
N ARG A 265 -14.25 1.04 -15.08
CA ARG A 265 -13.56 1.38 -13.84
C ARG A 265 -14.18 0.69 -12.65
N ARG A 266 -15.51 0.63 -12.56
CA ARG A 266 -16.22 -0.13 -11.51
C ARG A 266 -15.89 -1.61 -11.55
N GLN A 267 -15.89 -2.22 -12.73
CA GLN A 267 -15.53 -3.64 -12.90
C GLN A 267 -14.09 -3.91 -12.49
N TRP A 268 -13.16 -3.07 -12.95
CA TRP A 268 -11.74 -3.20 -12.63
C TRP A 268 -11.46 -3.01 -11.14
N LEU A 269 -12.06 -2.00 -10.50
CA LEU A 269 -11.95 -1.81 -9.05
C LEU A 269 -12.41 -3.07 -8.29
N GLY A 270 -13.48 -3.72 -8.74
CA GLY A 270 -13.90 -5.01 -8.18
C GLY A 270 -12.86 -6.12 -8.35
N SER A 271 -12.12 -6.15 -9.46
CA SER A 271 -11.09 -7.17 -9.74
C SER A 271 -9.79 -7.00 -8.95
N ILE A 272 -9.48 -5.76 -8.52
CA ILE A 272 -8.28 -5.44 -7.73
C ILE A 272 -8.59 -5.20 -6.25
N ALA A 273 -9.83 -5.40 -5.84
CA ALA A 273 -10.24 -5.33 -4.45
C ALA A 273 -9.56 -6.45 -3.68
N ASP A 274 -8.86 -6.10 -2.60
CA ASP A 274 -8.21 -7.08 -1.75
C ASP A 274 -9.24 -8.05 -1.19
N SER A 275 -9.00 -9.35 -1.38
CA SER A 275 -9.75 -10.36 -0.64
C SER A 275 -9.33 -10.21 0.82
N ALA A 276 -10.26 -9.78 1.68
CA ALA A 276 -10.03 -9.49 3.10
C ALA A 276 -9.72 -10.73 3.96
N THR A 277 -9.00 -11.72 3.43
CA THR A 277 -8.78 -13.01 4.08
C THR A 277 -7.30 -13.35 4.11
N LEU A 278 -6.57 -12.71 5.02
CA LEU A 278 -5.30 -13.22 5.53
C LEU A 278 -5.42 -13.38 7.04
N HIS A 279 -4.98 -14.55 7.48
CA HIS A 279 -5.26 -15.16 8.77
C HIS A 279 -4.52 -14.43 9.90
N LEU A 280 -5.29 -13.91 10.86
CA LEU A 280 -4.81 -13.67 12.22
C LEU A 280 -4.59 -15.03 12.89
N HIS A 281 -3.38 -15.58 12.84
CA HIS A 281 -2.84 -16.56 13.80
C HIS A 281 -1.37 -16.14 13.99
N SER A 282 -0.78 -16.07 15.18
CA SER A 282 -1.07 -16.57 16.53
C SER A 282 -0.26 -15.67 17.50
N THR A 283 -0.61 -15.46 18.76
CA THR A 283 -0.21 -16.35 19.87
C THR A 283 -0.94 -15.97 21.15
N THR A 284 -1.71 -16.91 21.74
CA THR A 284 -1.77 -17.06 23.21
C THR A 284 -2.03 -18.53 23.53
N GLY A 285 -1.01 -19.13 24.14
CA GLY A 285 -1.09 -20.14 25.19
C GLY A 285 -2.09 -21.29 25.05
N GLU A 286 -1.54 -22.48 24.83
CA GLU A 286 -2.10 -23.71 25.38
C GLU A 286 -2.29 -23.56 26.89
N GLY A 287 -3.46 -23.98 27.38
CA GLY A 287 -3.76 -24.07 28.80
C GLY A 287 -5.25 -24.30 29.03
N GLU A 288 -5.61 -25.56 29.33
CA GLU A 288 -6.80 -25.96 30.09
C GLU A 288 -8.18 -25.74 29.43
N ASP A 289 -8.78 -26.84 28.94
CA ASP A 289 -10.06 -27.36 29.47
C ASP A 289 -10.68 -28.39 28.51
N THR A 290 -10.24 -29.64 28.66
CA THR A 290 -11.06 -30.79 28.31
C THR A 290 -12.01 -31.08 29.48
N ALA A 291 -13.20 -30.47 29.49
CA ALA A 291 -14.44 -31.04 30.06
C ALA A 291 -15.50 -29.96 30.29
N ALA A 292 -16.35 -29.69 29.29
CA ALA A 292 -17.70 -29.16 29.55
C ALA A 292 -18.56 -29.19 28.28
N SER A 293 -18.85 -30.39 27.80
CA SER A 293 -20.06 -30.61 27.01
C SER A 293 -20.82 -31.75 27.63
N GLU A 294 -22.10 -31.51 27.85
CA GLU A 294 -23.18 -32.45 28.14
C GLU A 294 -23.77 -32.45 29.56
N ARG A 295 -25.01 -31.94 29.58
CA ARG A 295 -26.17 -32.40 30.35
C ARG A 295 -26.42 -31.75 31.71
N SER A 296 -27.23 -30.68 31.62
CA SER A 296 -28.32 -30.42 32.54
C SER A 296 -29.14 -31.67 32.86
N ALA A 297 -29.43 -31.88 34.15
CA ALA A 297 -30.74 -32.21 34.74
C ALA A 297 -30.61 -33.20 35.93
N ALA A 298 -30.88 -32.71 37.14
CA ALA A 298 -31.66 -33.38 38.21
C ALA A 298 -31.40 -32.67 39.55
N ILE A 299 -32.34 -31.87 40.07
CA ILE A 299 -33.36 -32.22 41.07
C ILE A 299 -32.95 -31.76 42.49
N LYS A 300 -33.86 -30.96 43.06
CA LYS A 300 -33.85 -30.39 44.41
C LYS A 300 -34.17 -31.45 45.49
N ARG A 301 -33.76 -31.08 46.72
CA ARG A 301 -34.32 -31.39 48.06
C ARG A 301 -33.67 -32.51 48.87
N SER A 302 -33.06 -32.09 49.99
CA SER A 302 -33.37 -32.47 51.39
C SER A 302 -32.20 -31.95 52.24
N GLU A 303 -32.35 -30.88 53.02
CA GLU A 303 -32.84 -30.89 54.42
C GLU A 303 -32.28 -32.03 55.29
N GLY A 304 -31.56 -31.63 56.34
CA GLY A 304 -31.58 -32.30 57.65
C GLY A 304 -30.29 -32.98 58.11
N GLY A 305 -29.76 -32.52 59.26
CA GLY A 305 -28.82 -33.27 60.10
C GLY A 305 -27.52 -32.50 60.38
N ALA A 306 -27.47 -31.60 61.36
CA ALA A 306 -27.25 -31.86 62.79
C ALA A 306 -25.76 -31.97 63.21
N ALA A 307 -25.27 -30.85 63.76
CA ALA A 307 -24.65 -30.68 65.09
C ALA A 307 -23.37 -31.44 65.54
N ALA A 308 -22.63 -30.70 66.39
CA ALA A 308 -21.42 -31.02 67.18
C ALA A 308 -20.09 -30.86 66.41
N SER A 309 -19.03 -30.21 66.93
CA SER A 309 -18.68 -29.77 68.29
C SER A 309 -17.57 -28.72 68.23
N GLU A 310 -17.57 -27.79 69.20
CA GLU A 310 -16.46 -27.28 70.05
C GLU A 310 -15.00 -27.36 69.53
N GLY A 311 -14.11 -26.37 69.70
CA GLY A 311 -14.10 -25.13 70.49
C GLY A 311 -12.67 -24.53 70.56
N SER A 312 -12.57 -23.36 71.19
CA SER A 312 -11.38 -22.73 71.83
C SER A 312 -10.22 -22.27 70.91
N ALA A 313 -10.00 -20.98 70.62
CA ALA A 313 -9.57 -19.84 71.46
C ALA A 313 -8.06 -19.73 71.71
N VAL A 314 -7.61 -18.47 71.87
CA VAL A 314 -6.34 -17.93 72.40
C VAL A 314 -5.33 -17.49 71.33
N GLU A 315 -5.27 -16.18 71.05
CA GLU A 315 -4.23 -15.18 71.46
C GLU A 315 -2.85 -15.44 70.82
N ARG A 316 -2.00 -14.51 70.38
CA ARG A 316 -1.69 -13.10 70.75
C ARG A 316 -0.67 -12.61 69.69
N GLU A 317 -0.77 -11.39 69.15
CA GLU A 317 -0.01 -10.17 69.49
C GLU A 317 1.09 -9.75 68.48
N GLY A 318 1.15 -8.42 68.26
CA GLY A 318 2.31 -7.65 67.79
C GLY A 318 2.43 -7.47 66.27
N GLY A 319 2.57 -6.29 65.68
CA GLY A 319 2.71 -4.91 66.15
C GLY A 319 3.11 -4.06 64.92
N ILE A 320 2.31 -3.06 64.54
CA ILE A 320 2.59 -1.60 64.64
C ILE A 320 3.47 -0.99 63.51
N ALA A 321 2.78 -0.23 62.66
CA ALA A 321 3.03 1.13 62.12
C ALA A 321 4.23 1.48 61.20
N GLY A 322 3.90 2.19 60.10
CA GLY A 322 4.75 3.13 59.34
C GLY A 322 4.94 4.47 60.07
N PRO A 323 5.11 5.66 59.43
CA PRO A 323 4.85 6.04 58.02
C PRO A 323 5.87 7.05 57.39
N ASP A 324 5.44 7.71 56.31
CA ASP A 324 5.92 8.94 55.62
C ASP A 324 7.09 8.78 54.62
N GLY A 325 7.00 9.17 53.35
CA GLY A 325 6.49 10.43 52.75
C GLY A 325 7.74 11.22 52.29
N THR A 326 7.99 11.50 51.01
CA THR A 326 7.73 12.79 50.32
C THR A 326 8.34 12.74 48.90
N ALA A 327 7.69 13.33 47.90
CA ALA A 327 8.21 13.65 46.55
C ALA A 327 9.15 14.88 46.57
N PRO A 328 9.83 15.29 45.46
CA PRO A 328 9.15 16.10 44.43
C PRO A 328 9.71 16.07 42.98
N SER A 329 8.93 16.74 42.13
CA SER A 329 9.25 17.60 40.97
C SER A 329 9.46 17.02 39.56
N GLU A 330 8.50 17.43 38.73
CA GLU A 330 8.37 17.44 37.28
C GLU A 330 9.52 18.14 36.56
N THR A 331 9.86 17.64 35.37
CA THR A 331 10.37 18.46 34.26
C THR A 331 9.88 17.87 32.94
N GLN A 332 9.04 18.63 32.24
CA GLN A 332 8.59 18.34 30.86
C GLN A 332 9.71 18.69 29.87
N PRO A 333 9.85 17.96 28.75
CA PRO A 333 10.35 18.53 27.52
C PRO A 333 9.21 18.83 26.54
N ALA A 334 9.38 19.95 25.85
CA ALA A 334 8.43 20.56 24.94
C ALA A 334 8.04 19.64 23.77
N LYS A 335 6.73 19.47 23.57
CA LYS A 335 6.18 18.97 22.29
C LYS A 335 6.34 20.06 21.23
N GLY A 336 7.33 19.88 20.37
CA GLY A 336 7.35 20.49 19.05
C GLY A 336 6.11 20.04 18.27
N LYS A 337 5.41 21.00 17.65
CA LYS A 337 4.33 20.74 16.70
C LYS A 337 4.93 20.06 15.47
N GLU A 338 4.77 18.75 15.36
CA GLU A 338 4.82 18.10 14.05
C GLU A 338 3.49 18.39 13.33
N GLY A 339 3.59 19.24 12.31
CA GLY A 339 2.55 19.43 11.31
C GLY A 339 2.64 18.33 10.26
N GLY A 340 1.49 17.88 9.78
CA GLY A 340 1.40 17.04 8.57
C GLY A 340 0.72 15.70 8.76
N ALA A 341 -0.47 15.65 9.37
CA ALA A 341 -1.38 14.55 9.09
C ALA A 341 -1.90 14.73 7.65
N SER A 342 -1.29 14.03 6.69
CA SER A 342 -1.88 13.87 5.36
C SER A 342 -3.22 13.15 5.55
N GLY A 343 -4.33 13.87 5.42
CA GLY A 343 -5.70 13.37 5.56
C GLY A 343 -6.12 12.48 4.39
N VAL A 344 -5.27 11.53 4.02
CA VAL A 344 -5.50 10.58 2.95
C VAL A 344 -6.41 9.48 3.50
N CYS A 345 -7.71 9.76 3.46
CA CYS A 345 -8.78 8.85 3.86
C CYS A 345 -8.97 8.68 5.38
N SER A 346 -9.46 9.75 6.04
CA SER A 346 -10.25 9.61 7.29
C SER A 346 -11.71 9.40 6.96
#